data_AF-A0ABD2Q801-F1
#
_entry.id   AF-A0ABD2Q801-F1
#
_cell.length_a   1.000
_cell.length_b   1.000
_cell.length_c   1.000
_cell.angle_alpha   90.00
_cell.angle_beta   90.00
_cell.angle_gamma   90.00
#
_symmetry.space_group_name_H-M   'P 1'
#
loop_
_entity.id
_entity.type
_entity.pdbx_description
1 polymer ?
#
loop_
_entity_poly.entity_id
_entity_poly.type
_entity_poly.pdbx_seq_one_letter_code
_entity_poly.pdbx_strand_id
1 'polypeptide(L)'
;MQIRSIRDRIDVRRRQCQEKMELERKEVALKVELARFCEKLMELDQSIENPEAKTEPGRSDEEPVDRMRNVAGHDEKPSDLIDKLDKLECRIAQKEKRLVEIDMLIEAMDRVNEKTEKKARAIKEDSLKLSKNMNRYQTECRQVMKELRALTAELSMKMAESLQLERLCKEKEEQVLVCQARVDAGEAPSDEFQSEWYRLVKREKMLKEYEEKLKMEELKVQMMQTADGVYTTAAPRPNAYVPQEISIEPMDTDQLTTVAKPYSKFAPFKPAGPSANMRHMRKPKLKPIEI
;
A
#
# COMPACT_ATOMS: atom_id res chain seq x y z
N MET A 1 25.16 -25.84 81.24
CA MET A 1 23.80 -25.54 80.74
C MET A 1 22.69 -26.35 81.42
N GLN A 2 22.89 -27.64 81.73
CA GLN A 2 21.85 -28.51 82.31
C GLN A 2 21.30 -28.02 83.67
N ILE A 3 22.14 -27.49 84.57
CA ILE A 3 21.69 -27.02 85.90
C ILE A 3 20.74 -25.80 85.81
N ARG A 4 20.98 -24.87 84.87
CA ARG A 4 20.06 -23.72 84.65
C ARG A 4 18.71 -24.20 84.11
N SER A 5 18.72 -25.09 83.11
CA SER A 5 17.49 -25.70 82.58
C SER A 5 16.68 -26.48 83.64
N ILE A 6 17.37 -27.17 84.56
CA ILE A 6 16.71 -27.84 85.69
C ILE A 6 16.13 -26.83 86.68
N ARG A 7 16.84 -25.74 86.98
CA ARG A 7 16.35 -24.66 87.85
C ARG A 7 15.12 -23.97 87.27
N ASP A 8 15.15 -23.63 85.99
CA ASP A 8 14.02 -23.03 85.28
C ASP A 8 12.80 -23.97 85.29
N ARG A 9 13.00 -25.28 85.11
CA ARG A 9 11.95 -26.30 85.25
C ARG A 9 11.38 -26.40 86.66
N ILE A 10 12.21 -26.28 87.70
CA ILE A 10 11.77 -26.28 89.10
C ILE A 10 10.95 -25.02 89.38
N ASP A 11 11.37 -23.86 88.88
CA ASP A 11 10.66 -22.61 89.08
C ASP A 11 9.31 -22.58 88.35
N VAL A 12 9.24 -23.13 87.14
CA VAL A 12 7.96 -23.34 86.42
C VAL A 12 7.06 -24.29 87.20
N ARG A 13 7.57 -25.43 87.69
CA ARG A 13 6.78 -26.35 88.53
C ARG A 13 6.30 -25.70 89.82
N ARG A 14 7.10 -24.85 90.45
CA ARG A 14 6.68 -24.10 91.66
C ARG A 14 5.53 -23.14 91.36
N ARG A 15 5.60 -22.39 90.26
CA ARG A 15 4.50 -21.53 89.81
C ARG A 15 3.24 -22.35 89.51
N GLN A 16 3.38 -23.45 88.78
CA GLN A 16 2.26 -24.36 88.50
C GLN A 16 1.67 -24.95 89.78
N CYS A 17 2.49 -25.30 90.78
CA CYS A 17 1.99 -25.73 92.09
C CYS A 17 1.23 -24.61 92.81
N GLN A 18 1.71 -23.37 92.76
CA GLN A 18 1.02 -22.23 93.36
C GLN A 18 -0.33 -21.95 92.68
N GLU A 19 -0.35 -21.92 91.35
CA GLU A 19 -1.59 -21.77 90.55
C GLU A 19 -2.57 -22.91 90.84
N LYS A 20 -2.09 -24.15 90.95
CA LYS A 20 -2.92 -25.29 91.32
C LYS A 20 -3.54 -25.12 92.71
N MET A 21 -2.75 -24.70 93.70
CA MET A 21 -3.26 -24.46 95.06
C MET A 21 -4.29 -23.32 95.09
N GLU A 22 -4.12 -22.27 94.27
CA GLU A 22 -5.11 -21.20 94.14
C GLU A 22 -6.41 -21.68 93.48
N LEU A 23 -6.31 -22.52 92.44
CA LEU A 23 -7.47 -23.13 91.80
C LEU A 23 -8.21 -24.08 92.76
N GLU A 24 -7.49 -24.90 93.51
CA GLU A 24 -8.07 -25.79 94.53
C GLU A 24 -8.79 -24.98 95.63
N ARG A 25 -8.24 -23.84 96.06
CA ARG A 25 -8.92 -22.92 97.00
C ARG A 25 -10.20 -22.33 96.41
N LYS A 26 -10.17 -21.91 95.14
CA LYS A 26 -11.37 -21.38 94.44
C LYS A 26 -12.43 -22.46 94.28
N GLU A 27 -12.04 -23.69 93.96
CA GLU A 27 -12.95 -24.83 93.83
C GLU A 27 -13.65 -25.13 95.15
N VAL A 28 -12.92 -25.13 96.27
CA VAL A 28 -13.51 -25.32 97.61
C VAL A 28 -14.48 -24.18 97.94
N ALA A 29 -14.12 -22.92 97.65
CA ALA A 29 -15.01 -21.78 97.87
C ALA A 29 -16.31 -21.90 97.05
N LEU A 30 -16.21 -22.25 95.76
CA LEU A 30 -17.35 -22.49 94.87
C LEU A 30 -18.23 -23.65 95.35
N LYS A 31 -17.65 -24.73 95.87
CA LYS A 31 -18.41 -25.85 96.45
C LYS A 31 -19.18 -25.44 97.69
N VAL A 32 -18.59 -24.60 98.55
CA VAL A 32 -19.28 -24.05 99.72
C VAL A 32 -20.41 -23.11 99.31
N GLU A 33 -20.19 -22.26 98.30
CA GLU A 33 -21.25 -21.39 97.76
C GLU A 33 -22.39 -22.21 97.13
N LEU A 34 -22.08 -23.24 96.35
CA LEU A 34 -23.08 -24.15 95.81
C LEU A 34 -23.86 -24.88 96.90
N ALA A 35 -23.20 -25.35 97.96
CA ALA A 35 -23.88 -25.97 99.09
C ALA A 35 -24.86 -24.99 99.76
N ARG A 36 -24.46 -23.73 99.96
CA ARG A 36 -25.35 -22.68 100.48
C ARG A 36 -26.52 -22.40 99.54
N PHE A 37 -26.30 -22.40 98.23
CA PHE A 37 -27.39 -22.24 97.25
C PHE A 37 -28.34 -23.43 97.25
N CYS A 38 -27.82 -24.66 97.38
CA CYS A 38 -28.64 -25.86 97.52
C CYS A 38 -29.46 -25.86 98.81
N GLU A 39 -28.87 -25.48 99.95
CA GLU A 39 -29.59 -25.31 101.22
C GLU A 39 -30.72 -24.28 101.07
N LYS A 40 -30.42 -23.14 100.44
CA LYS A 40 -31.43 -22.10 100.17
C LYS A 40 -32.52 -22.56 99.21
N LEU A 41 -32.18 -23.35 98.20
CA LEU A 41 -33.16 -23.96 97.29
C LEU A 41 -34.03 -24.97 98.03
N MET A 42 -33.46 -25.82 98.89
CA MET A 42 -34.23 -26.74 99.72
C MET A 42 -35.17 -26.02 100.69
N GLU A 43 -34.74 -24.90 101.30
CA GLU A 43 -35.60 -24.05 102.12
C GLU A 43 -36.74 -23.43 101.30
N LEU A 44 -36.46 -23.00 100.07
CA LEU A 44 -37.46 -22.44 99.15
C LEU A 44 -38.44 -23.53 98.67
N ASP A 45 -37.95 -24.70 98.28
CA ASP A 45 -38.78 -25.83 97.89
C ASP A 45 -39.66 -26.30 99.04
N GLN A 46 -39.14 -26.41 100.27
CA GLN A 46 -39.96 -26.70 101.45
C GLN A 46 -41.03 -25.64 101.72
N SER A 47 -40.75 -24.36 101.41
CA SER A 47 -41.73 -23.28 101.56
C SER A 47 -42.72 -23.18 100.39
N ILE A 48 -42.41 -23.78 99.24
CA ILE A 48 -43.34 -23.94 98.11
C ILE A 48 -44.22 -25.19 98.31
N GLU A 49 -43.67 -26.29 98.83
CA GLU A 49 -44.42 -27.54 99.09
C GLU A 49 -45.39 -27.41 100.27
N ASN A 50 -45.10 -26.58 101.27
CA ASN A 50 -45.97 -26.36 102.44
C ASN A 50 -46.29 -24.87 102.67
N PRO A 51 -47.16 -24.24 101.87
CA PRO A 51 -47.57 -22.85 102.09
C PRO A 51 -48.42 -22.65 103.36
N GLU A 52 -48.96 -23.72 103.95
CA GLU A 52 -49.80 -23.68 105.16
C GLU A 52 -49.01 -23.64 106.49
N ALA A 53 -47.72 -24.01 106.48
CA ALA A 53 -46.93 -24.21 107.70
C ALA A 53 -46.32 -22.93 108.32
N LYS A 54 -46.50 -21.76 107.70
CA LYS A 54 -46.11 -20.45 108.26
C LYS A 54 -47.34 -19.57 108.50
N THR A 55 -48.32 -20.08 109.24
CA THR A 55 -49.21 -19.22 110.02
C THR A 55 -48.49 -18.88 111.33
N GLU A 56 -48.15 -17.61 111.54
CA GLU A 56 -47.57 -17.15 112.80
C GLU A 56 -48.54 -17.46 113.96
N PRO A 57 -48.07 -18.03 115.09
CA PRO A 57 -48.93 -18.28 116.25
C PRO A 57 -49.19 -16.95 116.97
N GLY A 58 -50.23 -16.23 116.55
CA GLY A 58 -50.57 -14.97 117.21
C GLY A 58 -51.63 -14.08 116.58
N ARG A 59 -52.27 -14.47 115.46
CA ARG A 59 -53.30 -13.64 114.85
C ARG A 59 -54.50 -14.49 114.42
N SER A 60 -55.40 -14.72 115.37
CA SER A 60 -56.76 -15.17 115.10
C SER A 60 -57.47 -14.10 114.27
N ASP A 61 -58.13 -14.55 113.21
CA ASP A 61 -59.04 -13.81 112.32
C ASP A 61 -58.37 -13.06 111.15
N GLU A 62 -57.96 -13.80 110.11
CA GLU A 62 -57.94 -13.36 108.69
C GLU A 62 -57.61 -14.58 107.80
N GLU A 63 -58.37 -14.77 106.70
CA GLU A 63 -58.32 -15.90 105.78
C GLU A 63 -56.92 -16.11 105.14
N PRO A 64 -56.53 -17.36 104.80
CA PRO A 64 -55.23 -17.65 104.19
C PRO A 64 -55.11 -16.95 102.83
N VAL A 65 -54.18 -15.99 102.73
CA VAL A 65 -53.87 -15.28 101.48
C VAL A 65 -53.10 -16.21 100.55
N ASP A 66 -53.80 -16.84 99.61
CA ASP A 66 -53.23 -17.63 98.54
C ASP A 66 -52.30 -16.77 97.67
N ARG A 67 -50.98 -17.02 97.75
CA ARG A 67 -49.94 -16.23 97.08
C ARG A 67 -49.79 -16.60 95.60
N MET A 68 -50.64 -17.50 95.08
CA MET A 68 -50.67 -17.90 93.69
C MET A 68 -51.50 -16.93 92.86
N ARG A 69 -50.87 -16.29 91.87
CA ARG A 69 -51.58 -15.58 90.81
C ARG A 69 -52.08 -16.58 89.80
N ASN A 70 -53.36 -16.93 89.85
CA ASN A 70 -54.01 -17.68 88.78
C ASN A 70 -53.88 -16.90 87.46
N VAL A 71 -53.04 -17.39 86.55
CA VAL A 71 -52.90 -16.82 85.22
C VAL A 71 -54.16 -17.18 84.45
N ALA A 72 -54.92 -16.17 84.02
CA ALA A 72 -56.09 -16.41 83.19
C ALA A 72 -55.66 -16.93 81.82
N GLY A 73 -55.97 -18.18 81.54
CA GLY A 73 -55.75 -18.88 80.28
C GLY A 73 -56.41 -20.25 80.37
N HIS A 74 -57.07 -20.69 79.30
CA HIS A 74 -57.54 -22.07 79.21
C HIS A 74 -56.40 -22.89 78.61
N ASP A 75 -55.88 -23.86 79.38
CA ASP A 75 -54.99 -24.86 78.82
C ASP A 75 -55.80 -25.68 77.81
N GLU A 76 -55.34 -25.67 76.56
CA GLU A 76 -55.96 -26.47 75.51
C GLU A 76 -55.91 -27.93 75.91
N LYS A 77 -57.03 -28.64 75.75
CA LYS A 77 -57.07 -30.04 76.11
C LYS A 77 -56.10 -30.80 75.21
N PRO A 78 -55.48 -31.88 75.68
CA PRO A 78 -54.58 -32.70 74.86
C PRO A 78 -55.24 -33.15 73.54
N SER A 79 -56.57 -33.35 73.54
CA SER A 79 -57.35 -33.62 72.34
C SER A 79 -57.31 -32.49 71.31
N ASP A 80 -57.42 -31.23 71.74
CA ASP A 80 -57.43 -30.07 70.85
C ASP A 80 -56.05 -29.84 70.20
N LEU A 81 -54.99 -30.18 70.92
CA LEU A 81 -53.60 -30.16 70.41
C LEU A 81 -53.37 -31.24 69.35
N ILE A 82 -53.90 -32.44 69.57
CA ILE A 82 -53.86 -33.55 68.58
C ILE A 82 -54.61 -33.12 67.31
N ASP A 83 -55.81 -32.55 67.44
CA ASP A 83 -56.57 -32.07 66.28
C ASP A 83 -55.82 -30.97 65.49
N LYS A 84 -55.06 -30.12 66.18
CA LYS A 84 -54.19 -29.12 65.55
C LYS A 84 -52.98 -29.76 64.87
N LEU A 85 -52.37 -30.76 65.50
CA LEU A 85 -51.26 -31.53 64.94
C LEU A 85 -51.70 -32.17 63.62
N ASP A 86 -52.83 -32.88 63.61
CA ASP A 86 -53.39 -33.55 62.43
C ASP A 86 -53.66 -32.56 61.29
N LYS A 87 -54.18 -31.36 61.61
CA LYS A 87 -54.39 -30.29 60.62
C LYS A 87 -53.07 -29.79 60.03
N LEU A 88 -52.03 -29.66 60.85
CA LEU A 88 -50.70 -29.24 60.39
C LEU A 88 -50.05 -30.33 59.54
N GLU A 89 -50.14 -31.59 59.94
CA GLU A 89 -49.65 -32.74 59.18
C GLU A 89 -50.34 -32.84 57.82
N CYS A 90 -51.67 -32.69 57.77
CA CYS A 90 -52.41 -32.63 56.52
C CYS A 90 -51.93 -31.48 55.62
N ARG A 91 -51.64 -30.31 56.19
CA ARG A 91 -51.11 -29.17 55.42
C ARG A 91 -49.69 -29.42 54.90
N ILE A 92 -48.84 -30.07 55.69
CA ILE A 92 -47.48 -30.46 55.29
C ILE A 92 -47.55 -31.45 54.13
N ALA A 93 -48.34 -32.52 54.25
CA ALA A 93 -48.51 -33.51 53.18
C ALA A 93 -49.02 -32.87 51.88
N GLN A 94 -49.95 -31.92 51.96
CA GLN A 94 -50.41 -31.16 50.79
C GLN A 94 -49.31 -30.31 50.15
N LYS A 95 -48.41 -29.73 50.94
CA LYS A 95 -47.27 -28.93 50.44
C LYS A 95 -46.21 -29.82 49.83
N GLU A 96 -45.89 -30.95 50.43
CA GLU A 96 -44.95 -31.95 49.90
C GLU A 96 -45.43 -32.48 48.54
N LYS A 97 -46.71 -32.84 48.43
CA LYS A 97 -47.31 -33.22 47.14
C LYS A 97 -47.12 -32.14 46.07
N ARG A 98 -47.39 -30.88 46.41
CA ARG A 98 -47.20 -29.75 45.48
C ARG A 98 -45.74 -29.54 45.11
N LEU A 99 -44.80 -29.74 46.03
CA LEU A 99 -43.37 -29.62 45.73
C LEU A 99 -42.95 -30.68 44.70
N VAL A 100 -43.38 -31.93 44.89
CA VAL A 100 -43.10 -33.01 43.92
C VAL A 100 -43.70 -32.70 42.55
N GLU A 101 -44.92 -32.16 42.49
CA GLU A 101 -45.52 -31.71 41.22
C GLU A 101 -44.70 -30.60 40.55
N ILE A 102 -44.22 -29.62 41.32
CA ILE A 102 -43.36 -28.54 40.82
C ILE A 102 -42.03 -29.09 40.31
N ASP A 103 -41.39 -30.02 41.04
CA ASP A 103 -40.12 -30.63 40.62
C ASP A 103 -40.27 -31.38 39.28
N MET A 104 -41.35 -32.14 39.11
CA MET A 104 -41.67 -32.79 37.83
C MET A 104 -41.84 -31.79 36.69
N LEU A 105 -42.46 -30.63 36.97
CA LEU A 105 -42.63 -29.55 36.00
C LEU A 105 -41.30 -28.88 35.66
N ILE A 106 -40.42 -28.66 36.64
CA ILE A 106 -39.09 -28.09 36.42
C ILE A 106 -38.27 -29.02 35.52
N GLU A 107 -38.24 -30.33 35.81
CA GLU A 107 -37.54 -31.27 34.93
C GLU A 107 -38.11 -31.29 33.50
N ALA A 108 -39.43 -31.19 33.35
CA ALA A 108 -40.06 -31.11 32.04
C ALA A 108 -39.66 -29.82 31.31
N MET A 109 -39.63 -28.69 32.02
CA MET A 109 -39.21 -27.40 31.50
C MET A 109 -37.72 -27.42 31.09
N ASP A 110 -36.84 -28.00 31.91
CA ASP A 110 -35.42 -28.16 31.61
C ASP A 110 -35.20 -29.02 30.37
N ARG A 111 -35.92 -30.15 30.24
CA ARG A 111 -35.87 -30.98 29.04
C ARG A 111 -36.30 -30.23 27.78
N VAL A 112 -37.28 -29.34 27.87
CA VAL A 112 -37.72 -28.50 26.75
C VAL A 112 -36.68 -27.41 26.45
N ASN A 113 -36.16 -26.74 27.48
CA ASN A 113 -35.14 -25.70 27.36
C ASN A 113 -33.86 -26.25 26.72
N GLU A 114 -33.38 -27.41 27.14
CA GLU A 114 -32.23 -28.03 26.49
C GLU A 114 -32.47 -28.31 25.01
N LYS A 115 -33.67 -28.80 24.66
CA LYS A 115 -34.02 -29.08 23.26
C LYS A 115 -34.09 -27.80 22.43
N THR A 116 -34.67 -26.73 22.96
CA THR A 116 -34.75 -25.44 22.26
C THR A 116 -33.36 -24.81 22.13
N GLU A 117 -32.53 -24.88 23.17
CA GLU A 117 -31.15 -24.41 23.10
C GLU A 117 -30.32 -25.19 22.08
N LYS A 118 -30.41 -26.53 22.05
CA LYS A 118 -29.72 -27.36 21.07
C LYS A 118 -30.12 -26.97 19.64
N LYS A 119 -31.41 -26.74 19.40
CA LYS A 119 -31.91 -26.25 18.10
C LYS A 119 -31.41 -24.84 17.78
N ALA A 120 -31.43 -23.92 18.74
CA ALA A 120 -30.95 -22.55 18.57
C ALA A 120 -29.45 -22.51 18.26
N ARG A 121 -28.64 -23.34 18.94
CA ARG A 121 -27.21 -23.50 18.66
C ARG A 121 -26.97 -24.04 17.25
N ALA A 122 -27.68 -25.10 16.84
CA ALA A 122 -27.56 -25.66 15.49
C ALA A 122 -27.90 -24.62 14.41
N ILE A 123 -29.00 -23.87 14.57
CA ILE A 123 -29.38 -22.80 13.63
C ILE A 123 -28.30 -21.71 13.57
N LYS A 124 -27.75 -21.30 14.72
CA LYS A 124 -26.68 -20.31 14.79
C LYS A 124 -25.42 -20.80 14.08
N GLU A 125 -25.04 -22.07 14.27
CA GLU A 125 -23.90 -22.68 13.60
C GLU A 125 -24.10 -22.77 12.09
N ASP A 126 -25.28 -23.16 11.63
CA ASP A 126 -25.58 -23.28 10.21
C ASP A 126 -25.64 -21.91 9.52
N SER A 127 -26.23 -20.90 10.18
CA SER A 127 -26.18 -19.51 9.74
C SER A 127 -24.75 -18.99 9.65
N LEU A 128 -23.90 -19.31 10.63
CA LEU A 128 -22.49 -18.93 10.62
C LEU A 128 -21.71 -19.62 9.49
N LYS A 129 -21.94 -20.92 9.27
CA LYS A 129 -21.34 -21.68 8.15
C LYS A 129 -21.74 -21.06 6.81
N LEU A 130 -23.04 -20.76 6.64
CA LEU A 130 -23.55 -20.11 5.43
C LEU A 130 -22.90 -18.75 5.20
N SER A 131 -22.80 -17.92 6.25
CA SER A 131 -22.14 -16.61 6.18
C SER A 131 -20.66 -16.72 5.78
N LYS A 132 -19.92 -17.67 6.36
CA LYS A 132 -18.52 -17.93 5.99
C LYS A 132 -18.39 -18.38 4.53
N ASN A 133 -19.24 -19.29 4.08
CA ASN A 133 -19.26 -19.74 2.68
C ASN A 133 -19.59 -18.59 1.73
N MET A 134 -20.59 -17.77 2.06
CA MET A 134 -20.95 -16.58 1.27
C MET A 134 -19.77 -15.61 1.16
N ASN A 135 -19.10 -15.31 2.27
CA ASN A 135 -17.93 -14.44 2.26
C ASN A 135 -16.80 -15.01 1.39
N ARG A 136 -16.55 -16.33 1.47
CA ARG A 136 -15.57 -17.02 0.62
C ARG A 136 -15.93 -16.86 -0.86
N TYR A 137 -17.17 -17.16 -1.25
CA TYR A 137 -17.62 -17.01 -2.64
C TYR A 137 -17.55 -15.56 -3.11
N GLN A 138 -17.89 -14.58 -2.26
CA GLN A 138 -17.72 -13.18 -2.60
C GLN A 138 -16.26 -12.78 -2.82
N THR A 139 -15.32 -13.35 -2.07
CA THR A 139 -13.88 -13.12 -2.31
C THR A 139 -13.40 -13.78 -3.61
N GLU A 140 -13.82 -15.01 -3.86
CA GLU A 140 -13.50 -15.74 -5.10
C GLU A 140 -14.06 -15.00 -6.33
N CYS A 141 -15.34 -14.59 -6.30
CA CYS A 141 -15.94 -13.81 -7.39
C CYS A 141 -15.22 -12.48 -7.63
N ARG A 142 -14.80 -11.77 -6.56
CA ARG A 142 -14.03 -10.53 -6.70
C ARG A 142 -12.66 -10.77 -7.32
N GLN A 143 -12.01 -11.88 -6.98
CA GLN A 143 -10.72 -12.27 -7.56
C GLN A 143 -10.86 -12.60 -9.05
N VAL A 144 -11.82 -13.44 -9.42
CA VAL A 144 -12.10 -13.78 -10.83
C VAL A 144 -12.48 -12.52 -11.63
N MET A 145 -13.26 -11.62 -11.05
CA MET A 145 -13.60 -10.34 -11.71
C MET A 145 -12.36 -9.46 -11.92
N LYS A 146 -11.40 -9.47 -10.99
CA LYS A 146 -10.13 -8.74 -11.12
C LYS A 146 -9.29 -9.33 -12.25
N GLU A 147 -9.18 -10.66 -12.32
CA GLU A 147 -8.48 -11.37 -13.39
C GLU A 147 -9.14 -11.12 -14.75
N LEU A 148 -10.47 -11.19 -14.83
CA LEU A 148 -11.22 -10.88 -16.05
C LEU A 148 -10.97 -9.45 -16.52
N ARG A 149 -10.95 -8.47 -15.60
CA ARG A 149 -10.65 -7.07 -15.95
C ARG A 149 -9.23 -6.90 -16.47
N ALA A 150 -8.25 -7.57 -15.86
CA ALA A 150 -6.87 -7.54 -16.32
C ALA A 150 -6.75 -8.13 -17.74
N LEU A 151 -7.30 -9.32 -17.96
CA LEU A 151 -7.31 -9.97 -19.27
C LEU A 151 -8.04 -9.13 -20.33
N THR A 152 -9.16 -8.51 -19.96
CA THR A 152 -9.91 -7.62 -20.88
C THR A 152 -9.08 -6.39 -21.25
N ALA A 153 -8.34 -5.82 -20.28
CA ALA A 153 -7.44 -4.72 -20.54
C ALA A 153 -6.27 -5.14 -21.46
N GLU A 154 -5.64 -6.28 -21.20
CA GLU A 154 -4.58 -6.84 -22.07
C GLU A 154 -5.10 -7.07 -23.50
N LEU A 155 -6.26 -7.70 -23.63
CA LEU A 155 -6.90 -7.92 -24.93
C LEU A 155 -7.21 -6.60 -25.63
N SER A 156 -7.72 -5.59 -24.92
CA SER A 156 -7.98 -4.27 -25.51
C SER A 156 -6.70 -3.59 -26.01
N MET A 157 -5.59 -3.71 -25.29
CA MET A 157 -4.29 -3.18 -25.71
C MET A 157 -3.80 -3.92 -26.97
N LYS A 158 -3.92 -5.25 -27.00
CA LYS A 158 -3.52 -6.07 -28.15
C LYS A 158 -4.38 -5.81 -29.38
N MET A 159 -5.69 -5.61 -29.20
CA MET A 159 -6.58 -5.20 -30.28
C MET A 159 -6.22 -3.81 -30.83
N ALA A 160 -5.89 -2.86 -29.95
CA ALA A 160 -5.45 -1.53 -30.36
C ALA A 160 -4.11 -1.59 -31.14
N GLU A 161 -3.15 -2.40 -30.67
CA GLU A 161 -1.88 -2.64 -31.34
C GLU A 161 -2.06 -3.27 -32.72
N SER A 162 -2.90 -4.31 -32.84
CA SER A 162 -3.24 -4.95 -34.12
C SER A 162 -3.84 -3.94 -35.10
N LEU A 163 -4.78 -3.13 -34.63
CA LEU A 163 -5.44 -2.11 -35.47
C LEU A 163 -4.44 -1.03 -35.95
N GLN A 164 -3.48 -0.64 -35.10
CA GLN A 164 -2.42 0.29 -35.49
C GLN A 164 -1.50 -0.33 -36.55
N LEU A 165 -1.08 -1.57 -36.36
CA LEU A 165 -0.23 -2.27 -37.33
C LEU A 165 -0.95 -2.47 -38.67
N GLU A 166 -2.23 -2.84 -38.67
CA GLU A 166 -3.03 -2.94 -39.90
C GLU A 166 -3.11 -1.61 -40.65
N ARG A 167 -3.26 -0.49 -39.92
CA ARG A 167 -3.25 0.85 -40.54
C ARG A 167 -1.89 1.16 -41.17
N LEU A 168 -0.80 0.88 -40.47
CA LEU A 168 0.56 1.10 -40.99
C LEU A 168 0.85 0.22 -42.19
N CYS A 169 0.44 -1.05 -42.18
CA CYS A 169 0.57 -1.94 -43.33
C CYS A 169 -0.16 -1.36 -44.55
N LYS A 170 -1.43 -0.95 -44.39
CA LYS A 170 -2.20 -0.33 -45.48
C LYS A 170 -1.54 0.95 -46.00
N GLU A 171 -1.08 1.82 -45.11
CA GLU A 171 -0.38 3.05 -45.50
C GLU A 171 0.90 2.74 -46.29
N LYS A 172 1.66 1.71 -45.86
CA LYS A 172 2.88 1.29 -46.56
C LYS A 172 2.58 0.60 -47.89
N GLU A 173 1.53 -0.21 -47.98
CA GLU A 173 1.04 -0.78 -49.23
C GLU A 173 0.64 0.31 -50.22
N GLU A 174 -0.11 1.32 -49.77
CA GLU A 174 -0.47 2.49 -50.60
C GLU A 174 0.78 3.25 -51.05
N GLN A 175 1.74 3.50 -50.14
CA GLN A 175 3.02 4.14 -50.49
C GLN A 175 3.77 3.34 -51.55
N VAL A 176 3.83 2.01 -51.42
CA VAL A 176 4.50 1.14 -52.41
C VAL A 176 3.80 1.19 -53.76
N LEU A 177 2.46 1.16 -53.81
CA LEU A 177 1.70 1.27 -55.06
C LEU A 177 1.96 2.61 -55.77
N VAL A 178 1.98 3.71 -55.02
CA VAL A 178 2.31 5.04 -55.57
C VAL A 178 3.75 5.07 -56.08
N CYS A 179 4.71 4.52 -55.33
CA CYS A 179 6.11 4.45 -55.75
C CYS A 179 6.27 3.62 -57.02
N GLN A 180 5.58 2.48 -57.12
CA GLN A 180 5.59 1.62 -58.32
C GLN A 180 5.05 2.38 -59.54
N ALA A 181 3.90 3.05 -59.39
CA ALA A 181 3.32 3.84 -60.48
C ALA A 181 4.26 4.95 -60.98
N ARG A 182 4.99 5.62 -60.07
CA ARG A 182 6.02 6.62 -60.44
C ARG A 182 7.20 6.01 -61.16
N VAL A 183 7.68 4.86 -60.69
CA VAL A 183 8.78 4.13 -61.35
C VAL A 183 8.37 3.67 -62.75
N ASP A 184 7.14 3.18 -62.92
CA ASP A 184 6.60 2.78 -64.23
C ASP A 184 6.48 3.97 -65.18
N ALA A 185 6.23 5.18 -64.64
CA ALA A 185 6.26 6.44 -65.39
C ALA A 185 7.69 6.97 -65.67
N GLY A 186 8.73 6.30 -65.18
CA GLY A 186 10.14 6.71 -65.32
C GLY A 186 10.56 7.83 -64.37
N GLU A 187 9.74 8.15 -63.36
CA GLU A 187 10.06 9.13 -62.32
C GLU A 187 10.75 8.46 -61.11
N ALA A 188 11.29 9.29 -60.21
CA ALA A 188 11.87 8.78 -58.97
C ALA A 188 10.78 8.16 -58.06
N PRO A 189 11.05 7.02 -57.39
CA PRO A 189 10.06 6.32 -56.57
C PRO A 189 9.43 7.18 -55.46
N SER A 190 10.23 8.03 -54.81
CA SER A 190 9.76 8.99 -53.80
C SER A 190 10.59 10.27 -53.85
N ASP A 191 10.04 11.36 -53.33
CA ASP A 191 10.66 12.69 -53.28
C ASP A 191 11.97 12.67 -52.45
N GLU A 192 12.06 11.78 -51.46
CA GLU A 192 13.28 11.54 -50.69
C GLU A 192 14.40 10.99 -51.59
N PHE A 193 14.10 9.96 -52.39
CA PHE A 193 15.06 9.40 -53.35
C PHE A 193 15.45 10.41 -54.41
N GLN A 194 14.50 11.23 -54.87
CA GLN A 194 14.78 12.32 -55.81
C GLN A 194 15.74 13.35 -55.19
N SER A 195 15.52 13.71 -53.93
CA SER A 195 16.37 14.66 -53.20
C SER A 195 17.78 14.11 -52.95
N GLU A 196 17.90 12.83 -52.61
CA GLU A 196 19.20 12.16 -52.48
C GLU A 196 19.93 12.08 -53.83
N TRP A 197 19.22 11.77 -54.91
CA TRP A 197 19.78 11.79 -56.26
C TRP A 197 20.33 13.16 -56.62
N TYR A 198 19.56 14.24 -56.40
CA TYR A 198 20.04 15.59 -56.64
C TYR A 198 21.28 15.94 -55.80
N ARG A 199 21.34 15.49 -54.53
CA ARG A 199 22.51 15.67 -53.68
C ARG A 199 23.75 14.98 -54.25
N LEU A 200 23.62 13.75 -54.74
CA LEU A 200 24.72 13.00 -55.36
C LEU A 200 25.18 13.63 -56.67
N VAL A 201 24.26 13.98 -57.57
CA VAL A 201 24.59 14.64 -58.85
C VAL A 201 25.29 15.97 -58.62
N LYS A 202 24.83 16.76 -57.64
CA LYS A 202 25.50 18.02 -57.29
C LYS A 202 26.91 17.77 -56.78
N ARG A 203 27.10 16.79 -55.89
CA ARG A 203 28.43 16.42 -55.37
C ARG A 203 29.37 16.00 -56.49
N GLU A 204 28.90 15.17 -57.42
CA GLU A 204 29.71 14.71 -58.55
C GLU A 204 30.13 15.86 -59.46
N LYS A 205 29.22 16.80 -59.76
CA LYS A 205 29.55 18.02 -60.52
C LYS A 205 30.63 18.85 -59.83
N MET A 206 30.49 19.08 -58.52
CA MET A 206 31.48 19.83 -57.75
C MET A 206 32.86 19.17 -57.79
N LEU A 207 32.92 17.83 -57.72
CA LEU A 207 34.18 17.09 -57.81
C LEU A 207 34.82 17.22 -59.20
N LYS A 208 34.03 17.08 -60.27
CA LYS A 208 34.52 17.27 -61.64
C LYS A 208 35.06 18.68 -61.87
N GLU A 209 34.32 19.70 -61.44
CA GLU A 209 34.78 21.09 -61.52
C GLU A 209 36.08 21.32 -60.74
N TYR A 210 36.23 20.67 -59.59
CA TYR A 210 37.46 20.74 -58.78
C TYR A 210 38.64 20.07 -59.48
N GLU A 211 38.44 18.88 -60.05
CA GLU A 211 39.46 18.17 -60.84
C GLU A 211 39.86 18.95 -62.09
N GLU A 212 38.91 19.55 -62.80
CA GLU A 212 39.18 20.40 -63.96
C GLU A 212 39.96 21.65 -63.57
N LYS A 213 39.61 22.31 -62.47
CA LYS A 213 40.37 23.44 -61.93
C LYS A 213 41.81 23.04 -61.58
N LEU A 214 41.99 21.88 -60.97
CA LEU A 214 43.31 21.35 -60.64
C LEU A 214 44.13 21.09 -61.91
N LYS A 215 43.56 20.40 -62.90
CA LYS A 215 44.21 20.15 -64.21
C LYS A 215 44.55 21.45 -64.94
N MET A 216 43.67 22.45 -64.92
CA MET A 216 43.95 23.74 -65.54
C MET A 216 45.07 24.49 -64.83
N GLU A 217 45.15 24.38 -63.50
CA GLU A 217 46.24 24.98 -62.74
C GLU A 217 47.56 24.26 -63.03
N GLU A 218 47.57 22.93 -63.08
CA GLU A 218 48.73 22.13 -63.51
C GLU A 218 49.18 22.50 -64.93
N LEU A 219 48.24 22.68 -65.86
CA LEU A 219 48.55 23.03 -67.25
C LEU A 219 49.06 24.48 -67.38
N LYS A 220 48.55 25.42 -66.58
CA LYS A 220 49.13 26.78 -66.47
C LYS A 220 50.55 26.74 -65.93
N VAL A 221 50.79 25.95 -64.87
CA VAL A 221 52.12 25.77 -64.29
C VAL A 221 53.07 25.20 -65.33
N GLN A 222 52.64 24.22 -66.14
CA GLN A 222 53.41 23.70 -67.29
C GLN A 222 53.65 24.77 -68.37
N MET A 223 52.64 25.56 -68.76
CA MET A 223 52.82 26.65 -69.75
C MET A 223 53.75 27.77 -69.25
N MET A 224 53.86 27.95 -67.93
CA MET A 224 54.77 28.90 -67.29
C MET A 224 56.21 28.37 -67.17
N GLN A 225 56.48 27.11 -67.51
CA GLN A 225 57.83 26.56 -67.58
C GLN A 225 58.45 26.89 -68.95
N THR A 226 59.66 27.45 -68.95
CA THR A 226 60.47 27.59 -70.17
C THR A 226 61.10 26.26 -70.57
N ALA A 227 61.62 26.14 -71.80
CA ALA A 227 62.29 24.93 -72.29
C ALA A 227 63.48 24.48 -71.42
N ASP A 228 64.07 25.40 -70.65
CA ASP A 228 65.15 25.13 -69.70
C ASP A 228 64.66 24.74 -68.30
N GLY A 229 63.35 24.57 -68.10
CA GLY A 229 62.73 24.15 -66.83
C GLY A 229 62.55 25.25 -65.77
N VAL A 230 62.75 26.52 -66.13
CA VAL A 230 62.62 27.67 -65.21
C VAL A 230 61.20 28.24 -65.28
N TYR A 231 60.59 28.49 -64.13
CA TYR A 231 59.25 29.09 -64.04
C TYR A 231 59.29 30.60 -64.28
N THR A 232 58.42 31.10 -65.16
CA THR A 232 58.28 32.53 -65.47
C THR A 232 56.84 33.04 -65.28
N THR A 233 56.69 34.26 -64.78
CA THR A 233 55.39 34.94 -64.60
C THR A 233 55.04 35.88 -65.75
N ALA A 234 55.92 36.02 -66.75
CA ALA A 234 55.68 36.86 -67.91
C ALA A 234 54.66 36.19 -68.86
N ALA A 235 53.63 36.93 -69.28
CA ALA A 235 52.67 36.43 -70.26
C ALA A 235 53.38 36.08 -71.59
N PRO A 236 53.17 34.87 -72.15
CA PRO A 236 53.83 34.47 -73.39
C PRO A 236 53.42 35.41 -74.52
N ARG A 237 54.40 35.93 -75.25
CA ARG A 237 54.12 36.79 -76.41
C ARG A 237 53.55 35.90 -77.53
N PRO A 238 52.41 36.27 -78.15
CA PRO A 238 51.97 35.61 -79.38
C PRO A 238 53.12 35.69 -80.40
N ASN A 239 53.67 34.56 -80.80
CA ASN A 239 54.84 34.47 -81.67
C ASN A 239 54.47 34.38 -83.16
N ALA A 240 53.18 34.20 -83.47
CA ALA A 240 52.67 34.12 -84.81
C ALA A 240 51.32 34.85 -84.93
N TYR A 241 51.01 35.32 -86.14
CA TYR A 241 49.69 35.84 -86.48
C TYR A 241 48.99 34.89 -87.46
N VAL A 242 47.66 34.88 -87.41
CA VAL A 242 46.84 34.22 -88.42
C VAL A 242 46.35 35.30 -89.39
N PRO A 243 46.77 35.27 -90.66
CA PRO A 243 46.30 36.25 -91.64
C PRO A 243 44.79 36.12 -91.87
N GLN A 244 44.06 37.24 -91.80
CA GLN A 244 42.61 37.29 -92.10
C GLN A 244 42.34 37.26 -93.62
N GLU A 245 43.31 37.67 -94.45
CA GLU A 245 43.24 37.66 -95.91
C GLU A 245 44.03 36.47 -96.46
N ILE A 246 43.45 35.27 -96.37
CA ILE A 246 43.72 34.21 -97.33
C ILE A 246 42.36 33.84 -97.90
N SER A 247 42.12 34.31 -99.12
CA SER A 247 41.03 33.88 -99.98
C SER A 247 41.00 32.36 -100.01
N ILE A 248 39.87 31.80 -99.60
CA ILE A 248 39.51 30.40 -99.79
C ILE A 248 39.34 30.21 -101.30
N GLU A 249 40.42 29.87 -102.00
CA GLU A 249 40.30 29.25 -103.31
C GLU A 249 40.07 27.74 -103.11
N PRO A 250 39.06 27.15 -103.75
CA PRO A 250 38.81 25.72 -103.64
C PRO A 250 39.74 24.98 -104.59
N MET A 251 40.80 24.39 -104.04
CA MET A 251 41.56 23.34 -104.72
C MET A 251 41.78 22.19 -103.74
N ASP A 252 41.01 21.14 -103.97
CA ASP A 252 41.28 19.71 -103.77
C ASP A 252 42.15 19.29 -102.57
N THR A 253 41.45 18.66 -101.61
CA THR A 253 41.90 17.56 -100.74
C THR A 253 43.03 17.82 -99.71
N ASP A 254 42.59 17.84 -98.45
CA ASP A 254 43.23 17.24 -97.27
C ASP A 254 44.34 17.95 -96.48
N GLN A 255 44.65 19.24 -96.70
CA GLN A 255 45.47 20.00 -95.74
C GLN A 255 45.04 21.46 -95.57
N LEU A 256 43.94 21.69 -94.83
CA LEU A 256 43.59 23.01 -94.32
C LEU A 256 44.52 23.39 -93.16
N THR A 257 45.70 23.90 -93.46
CA THR A 257 46.60 24.46 -92.46
C THR A 257 46.48 25.98 -92.46
N THR A 258 45.78 26.51 -91.45
CA THR A 258 45.92 27.91 -91.03
C THR A 258 47.31 28.07 -90.40
N VAL A 259 48.37 28.02 -91.21
CA VAL A 259 49.74 28.13 -90.70
C VAL A 259 49.91 29.53 -90.12
N ALA A 260 49.93 29.61 -88.80
CA ALA A 260 50.26 30.83 -88.10
C ALA A 260 51.67 31.26 -88.52
N LYS A 261 51.78 32.41 -89.20
CA LYS A 261 53.06 32.89 -89.71
C LYS A 261 53.81 33.60 -88.58
N PRO A 262 55.09 33.28 -88.34
CA PRO A 262 55.87 33.98 -87.35
C PRO A 262 56.00 35.45 -87.73
N TYR A 263 56.01 36.34 -86.73
CA TYR A 263 56.22 37.76 -86.99
C TYR A 263 57.60 38.00 -87.62
N SER A 264 57.67 38.85 -88.64
CA SER A 264 58.93 39.27 -89.25
C SER A 264 59.69 40.24 -88.33
N LYS A 265 60.90 40.66 -88.74
CA LYS A 265 61.76 41.58 -87.98
C LYS A 265 61.07 42.89 -87.55
N PHE A 266 59.95 43.25 -88.17
CA PHE A 266 59.09 44.38 -87.82
C PHE A 266 57.75 43.92 -87.23
N ALA A 267 57.80 43.17 -86.12
CA ALA A 267 56.59 42.73 -85.44
C ALA A 267 55.75 43.95 -84.98
N PRO A 268 54.42 43.92 -85.13
CA PRO A 268 53.55 44.98 -84.63
C PRO A 268 53.71 45.08 -83.11
N PHE A 269 54.28 46.21 -82.67
CA PHE A 269 54.39 46.53 -81.26
C PHE A 269 53.00 46.84 -80.72
N LYS A 270 52.54 46.08 -79.72
CA LYS A 270 51.33 46.44 -78.99
C LYS A 270 51.64 47.72 -78.20
N PRO A 271 51.03 48.89 -78.54
CA PRO A 271 51.28 50.10 -77.78
C PRO A 271 50.94 49.82 -76.32
N ALA A 272 51.82 50.25 -75.41
CA ALA A 272 51.51 50.22 -73.99
C ALA A 272 50.17 50.93 -73.79
N GLY A 273 49.28 50.34 -73.00
CA GLY A 273 47.98 50.93 -72.69
C GLY A 273 48.15 52.38 -72.18
N PRO A 274 47.11 53.22 -72.28
CA PRO A 274 47.20 54.62 -71.90
C PRO A 274 47.84 54.74 -70.52
N SER A 275 49.00 55.40 -70.46
CA SER A 275 49.69 55.58 -69.19
C SER A 275 48.80 56.41 -68.27
N ALA A 276 48.91 56.20 -66.95
CA ALA A 276 48.11 56.93 -65.98
C ALA A 276 48.17 58.46 -66.17
N ASN A 277 49.25 58.98 -66.77
CA ASN A 277 49.47 60.40 -67.05
C ASN A 277 48.62 60.97 -68.21
N MET A 278 48.02 60.16 -69.07
CA MET A 278 47.16 60.65 -70.16
C MET A 278 45.82 61.25 -69.68
N ARG A 279 45.46 61.06 -68.40
CA ARG A 279 44.21 61.57 -67.81
C ARG A 279 44.14 63.11 -67.72
N HIS A 280 45.28 63.80 -67.81
CA HIS A 280 45.36 65.26 -67.63
C HIS A 280 45.39 66.06 -68.93
N MET A 281 45.51 65.43 -70.11
CA MET A 281 45.41 66.14 -71.39
C MET A 281 43.95 66.28 -71.82
N ARG A 282 43.43 67.52 -71.84
CA ARG A 282 42.09 67.84 -72.36
C ARG A 282 42.17 68.20 -73.84
N LYS A 283 41.34 67.57 -74.68
CA LYS A 283 41.27 67.91 -76.10
C LYS A 283 40.71 69.32 -76.29
N PRO A 284 41.32 70.18 -77.13
CA PRO A 284 40.80 71.52 -77.39
C PRO A 284 39.44 71.44 -78.09
N LYS A 285 38.49 72.29 -77.66
CA LYS A 285 37.19 72.42 -78.33
C LYS A 285 37.37 73.23 -79.62
N LEU A 286 37.13 72.61 -80.76
CA LEU A 286 37.11 73.29 -82.06
C LEU A 286 35.88 74.22 -82.10
N LYS A 287 36.08 75.49 -82.48
CA LYS A 287 34.96 76.40 -82.74
C LYS A 287 34.27 75.99 -84.05
N PRO A 288 32.93 76.06 -84.14
CA PRO A 288 32.23 75.78 -85.39
C PRO A 288 32.66 76.80 -86.45
N ILE A 289 32.97 76.28 -87.63
CA ILE A 289 33.26 77.08 -88.83
C ILE A 289 31.90 77.46 -89.40
N GLU A 290 31.58 78.75 -89.46
CA GLU A 290 30.48 79.24 -90.29
C GLU A 290 30.92 79.13 -91.76
N ILE A 291 30.03 78.56 -92.58
CA ILE A 291 30.28 77.98 -93.92
C ILE A 291 31.06 78.90 -94.85
#